data_AF-A0A6S7JWC5-F1
#
_entry.id   AF-A0A6S7JWC5-F1
#
_cell.length_a   1.000
_cell.length_b   1.000
_cell.length_c   1.000
_cell.angle_alpha   90.00
_cell.angle_beta   90.00
_cell.angle_gamma   90.00
#
_symmetry.space_group_name_H-M   'P 1'
#
loop_
_entity.id
_entity.type
_entity.pdbx_description
1 polymer ?
#
loop_
_entity_poly.entity_id
_entity_poly.type
_entity_poly.pdbx_seq_one_letter_code
_entity_poly.pdbx_strand_id
1 'polypeptide(L)'
;MLRWDVANNTWALSEALRPLILNFNFQRSGKTVYVITGFTGFIGAITGMKPGVITLTMNERFVPDGGFVGLIEWLVGERDAHWVTFLARDLLDTATSFDMASNALSKTKILAPCYYILGGNSSGQGIVITRGRTKSLYPMSMDQAKGGWYVLQTNYDHWKAPLIIDDRRTPGKACMDQMTQTNVGFEGLYNVLSTIPVLNK
;
A
#
# COMPACT_ATOMS: atom_id res chain seq x y z
N MET A 1 18.69 9.47 8.16
CA MET A 1 17.22 9.53 8.22
C MET A 1 16.61 8.26 8.82
N LEU A 2 17.15 7.06 8.53
CA LEU A 2 16.83 5.83 9.26
C LEU A 2 17.98 5.52 10.23
N ARG A 3 17.84 5.84 11.52
CA ARG A 3 18.84 5.55 12.56
C ARG A 3 18.21 4.60 13.57
N TRP A 4 18.86 3.45 13.77
CA TRP A 4 18.54 2.55 14.86
C TRP A 4 19.06 3.14 16.18
N ASP A 5 18.20 3.23 17.18
CA ASP A 5 18.57 3.53 18.54
C ASP A 5 18.93 2.23 19.25
N VAL A 6 20.23 2.03 19.47
CA VAL A 6 20.77 0.82 20.11
C VAL A 6 20.33 0.71 21.58
N ALA A 7 20.15 1.83 22.27
CA ALA A 7 19.79 1.82 23.69
C ALA A 7 18.33 1.39 23.88
N ASN A 8 17.43 1.87 23.02
CA ASN A 8 16.00 1.62 23.11
C ASN A 8 15.51 0.47 22.21
N ASN A 9 16.37 -0.03 21.31
CA ASN A 9 16.02 -1.02 20.29
C ASN A 9 14.81 -0.60 19.44
N THR A 10 14.84 0.65 18.96
CA THR A 10 13.77 1.28 18.17
C THR A 10 14.33 2.03 16.98
N TRP A 11 13.52 2.24 15.94
CA TRP A 11 13.86 3.19 14.88
C TRP A 11 13.50 4.61 15.30
N ALA A 12 14.49 5.51 15.36
CA ALA A 12 14.28 6.90 15.78
C ALA A 12 13.23 7.63 14.91
N LEU A 13 13.18 7.32 13.62
CA LEU A 13 12.17 7.86 12.71
C LEU A 13 10.76 7.38 13.08
N SER A 14 10.60 6.09 13.40
CA SER A 14 9.31 5.53 13.80
C SER A 14 8.79 6.22 15.06
N GLU A 15 9.64 6.38 16.08
CA GLU A 15 9.24 7.08 17.32
C GLU A 15 8.87 8.54 17.10
N ALA A 16 9.57 9.25 16.19
CA ALA A 16 9.22 10.62 15.83
C ALA A 16 7.89 10.72 15.05
N LEU A 17 7.54 9.69 14.27
CA LEU A 17 6.34 9.67 13.44
C LEU A 17 5.08 9.20 14.19
N ARG A 18 5.20 8.30 15.18
CA ARG A 18 4.07 7.78 15.98
C ARG A 18 3.12 8.88 16.49
N PRO A 19 3.56 9.96 17.16
CA PRO A 19 2.66 10.98 17.68
C PRO A 19 2.01 11.85 16.60
N LEU A 20 2.44 11.75 15.34
CA LEU A 20 1.91 12.53 14.22
C LEU A 20 0.78 11.79 13.46
N ILE A 21 0.50 10.52 13.80
CA ILE A 21 -0.50 9.69 13.12
C ILE A 21 -1.90 10.19 13.44
N LEU A 22 -2.66 10.53 12.40
CA LEU A 22 -4.06 10.93 12.49
C LEU A 22 -4.90 10.24 11.41
N ASN A 23 -6.20 10.14 11.70
CA ASN A 23 -7.23 9.84 10.71
C ASN A 23 -7.84 11.14 10.19
N PHE A 24 -7.67 11.40 8.90
CA PHE A 24 -8.16 12.60 8.22
C PHE A 24 -9.44 12.29 7.45
N ASN A 25 -10.53 12.96 7.82
CA ASN A 25 -11.81 12.87 7.12
C ASN A 25 -11.94 14.02 6.13
N PHE A 26 -11.80 13.75 4.84
CA PHE A 26 -11.93 14.76 3.79
C PHE A 26 -13.40 14.91 3.41
N GLN A 27 -13.94 16.12 3.61
CA GLN A 27 -15.36 16.38 3.42
C GLN A 27 -15.62 17.34 2.26
N ARG A 28 -16.73 17.12 1.56
CA ARG A 28 -17.31 18.04 0.57
C ARG A 28 -18.77 18.25 0.96
N SER A 29 -19.16 19.51 1.16
CA SER A 29 -20.52 19.88 1.61
C SER A 29 -20.97 19.13 2.89
N GLY A 30 -20.07 19.04 3.88
CA GLY A 30 -20.35 18.40 5.18
C GLY A 30 -20.45 16.86 5.15
N LYS A 31 -20.14 16.21 4.04
CA LYS A 31 -20.13 14.75 3.90
C LYS A 31 -18.72 14.25 3.63
N THR A 32 -18.30 13.19 4.32
CA THR A 32 -17.02 12.52 4.07
C THR A 32 -17.01 11.93 2.67
N VAL A 33 -16.02 12.35 1.87
CA VAL A 33 -15.76 11.84 0.52
C VAL A 33 -14.78 10.68 0.59
N TYR A 34 -13.72 10.82 1.39
CA TYR A 34 -12.71 9.79 1.62
C TYR A 34 -11.99 10.02 2.95
N VAL A 35 -11.30 8.98 3.42
CA VAL A 35 -10.53 8.98 4.67
C VAL A 35 -9.09 8.58 4.37
N ILE A 36 -8.13 9.21 5.04
CA ILE A 36 -6.71 8.84 5.01
C ILE A 36 -6.23 8.63 6.45
N THR A 37 -5.46 7.57 6.68
CA THR A 37 -4.59 7.47 7.86
C THR A 37 -3.19 7.87 7.43
N GLY A 38 -2.63 8.90 8.08
CA GLY A 38 -1.34 9.46 7.67
C GLY A 38 -0.71 10.31 8.76
N PHE A 39 0.33 11.07 8.38
CA PHE A 39 1.07 11.93 9.31
C PHE A 39 0.67 13.40 9.13
N THR A 40 0.61 14.13 10.24
CA THR A 40 0.44 15.60 10.20
C THR A 40 1.54 16.24 9.34
N GLY A 41 1.13 17.09 8.39
CA GLY A 41 2.04 17.73 7.42
C GLY A 41 2.30 16.92 6.14
N PHE A 42 1.94 15.63 6.10
CA PHE A 42 2.03 14.82 4.89
C PHE A 42 0.73 14.88 4.09
N ILE A 43 0.79 15.43 2.87
CA ILE A 43 -0.40 15.65 2.04
C ILE A 43 -0.70 14.51 1.06
N GLY A 44 0.13 13.47 0.98
CA GLY A 44 -0.16 12.28 0.17
C GLY A 44 -1.03 11.25 0.91
N ALA A 45 -1.40 10.16 0.23
CA ALA A 45 -2.03 9.00 0.83
C ALA A 45 -1.09 7.77 0.74
N ILE A 46 -0.87 7.13 1.89
CA ILE A 46 -0.27 5.78 1.97
C ILE A 46 -1.33 4.75 2.35
N THR A 47 -2.33 5.15 3.13
CA THR A 47 -3.46 4.31 3.54
C THR A 47 -4.72 5.15 3.52
N GLY A 48 -5.76 4.67 2.85
CA GLY A 48 -7.04 5.36 2.85
C GLY A 48 -8.17 4.55 2.22
N MET A 49 -9.37 5.10 2.31
CA MET A 49 -10.57 4.52 1.71
C MET A 49 -11.54 5.59 1.23
N LYS A 50 -12.23 5.29 0.13
CA LYS A 50 -13.42 5.98 -0.34
C LYS A 50 -14.63 5.12 0.01
N PRO A 51 -15.46 5.53 1.00
CA PRO A 51 -16.56 4.69 1.50
C PRO A 51 -17.43 4.13 0.37
N GLY A 52 -17.63 2.82 0.37
CA GLY A 52 -18.47 2.12 -0.61
C GLY A 52 -17.88 2.00 -2.02
N VAL A 53 -16.64 2.42 -2.26
CA VAL A 53 -16.03 2.41 -3.62
C VAL A 53 -14.71 1.65 -3.63
N ILE A 54 -13.69 2.14 -2.92
CA ILE A 54 -12.35 1.54 -2.90
C ILE A 54 -11.67 1.67 -1.53
N THR A 55 -10.77 0.74 -1.24
CA THR A 55 -9.71 0.88 -0.24
C THR A 55 -8.36 0.85 -0.95
N LEU A 56 -7.40 1.64 -0.50
CA LEU A 56 -6.09 1.75 -1.15
C LEU A 56 -4.97 1.87 -0.11
N THR A 57 -3.99 0.98 -0.21
CA THR A 57 -2.71 1.11 0.49
C THR A 57 -1.53 1.05 -0.48
N MET A 58 -0.40 1.61 -0.07
CA MET A 58 0.83 1.65 -0.86
C MET A 58 2.00 1.09 -0.05
N ASN A 59 2.73 0.15 -0.64
CA ASN A 59 4.00 -0.33 -0.12
C ASN A 59 5.15 0.10 -1.04
N GLU A 60 6.29 0.44 -0.43
CA GLU A 60 7.53 0.77 -1.16
C GLU A 60 8.05 -0.43 -1.95
N ARG A 61 8.62 -0.17 -3.13
CA ARG A 61 9.24 -1.18 -4.00
C ARG A 61 10.64 -0.77 -4.41
N PHE A 62 11.62 -1.61 -4.06
CA PHE A 62 13.04 -1.34 -4.35
C PHE A 62 13.50 -2.03 -5.64
N VAL A 63 13.89 -1.24 -6.64
CA VAL A 63 14.55 -1.70 -7.88
C VAL A 63 15.57 -0.67 -8.36
N PRO A 64 16.54 -1.05 -9.24
CA PRO A 64 17.54 -0.11 -9.75
C PRO A 64 16.96 1.14 -10.45
N ASP A 65 15.91 0.98 -11.27
CA ASP A 65 15.12 2.09 -11.81
C ASP A 65 14.13 2.63 -10.76
N GLY A 66 14.72 3.21 -9.70
CA GLY A 66 14.02 3.65 -8.49
C GLY A 66 13.61 5.12 -8.50
N GLY A 67 13.14 5.62 -7.34
CA GLY A 67 12.65 6.99 -7.19
C GLY A 67 13.68 8.09 -7.48
N PHE A 68 14.98 7.82 -7.30
CA PHE A 68 16.04 8.79 -7.63
C PHE A 68 16.08 9.13 -9.12
N VAL A 69 15.88 8.13 -9.99
CA VAL A 69 15.87 8.35 -11.45
C VAL A 69 14.68 9.24 -11.81
N GLY A 70 13.50 8.96 -11.27
CA GLY A 70 12.32 9.80 -11.49
C GLY A 70 12.47 11.22 -10.95
N LEU A 71 13.10 11.39 -9.79
CA LEU A 71 13.37 12.72 -9.24
C LEU A 71 14.32 13.52 -10.14
N ILE A 72 15.37 12.90 -10.68
CA ILE A 72 16.30 13.56 -11.60
C ILE A 72 15.58 13.98 -12.87
N GLU A 73 14.82 13.08 -13.50
CA GLU A 73 14.00 13.37 -14.68
C GLU A 73 13.06 14.56 -14.45
N TRP A 74 12.38 14.59 -13.29
CA TRP A 74 11.51 15.70 -12.88
C TRP A 74 12.24 17.04 -12.77
N LEU A 75 13.44 17.04 -12.20
CA LEU A 75 14.27 18.23 -12.01
C LEU A 75 14.80 18.77 -13.35
N VAL A 76 15.10 17.90 -14.33
CA VAL A 76 15.61 18.31 -15.65
C VAL A 76 14.49 18.65 -16.66
N GLY A 77 13.22 18.50 -16.28
CA GLY A 77 12.08 19.04 -17.03
C GLY A 77 10.99 18.03 -17.41
N GLU A 78 11.21 16.73 -17.21
CA GLU A 78 10.24 15.67 -17.53
C GLU A 78 9.20 15.54 -16.41
N ARG A 79 8.09 16.27 -16.54
CA ARG A 79 7.09 16.45 -15.47
C ARG A 79 5.75 15.74 -15.71
N ASP A 80 5.74 14.69 -16.53
CA ASP A 80 4.54 13.92 -16.86
C ASP A 80 4.27 12.76 -15.87
N ALA A 81 5.19 12.48 -14.96
CA ALA A 81 5.05 11.45 -13.92
C ALA A 81 4.39 11.98 -12.64
N HIS A 82 3.51 11.17 -12.04
CA HIS A 82 2.86 11.50 -10.77
C HIS A 82 3.70 11.08 -9.57
N TRP A 83 3.57 11.82 -8.47
CA TRP A 83 4.04 11.37 -7.15
C TRP A 83 3.16 10.21 -6.68
N VAL A 84 3.78 9.12 -6.24
CA VAL A 84 3.07 7.86 -5.94
C VAL A 84 1.95 8.05 -4.91
N THR A 85 2.20 8.80 -3.85
CA THR A 85 1.20 9.05 -2.80
C THR A 85 0.18 10.12 -3.18
N PHE A 86 0.48 10.98 -4.17
CA PHE A 86 -0.48 11.96 -4.67
C PHE A 86 -1.47 11.30 -5.61
N LEU A 87 -1.00 10.41 -6.50
CA LEU A 87 -1.89 9.59 -7.32
C LEU A 87 -2.86 8.77 -6.45
N ALA A 88 -2.38 8.18 -5.35
CA ALA A 88 -3.24 7.47 -4.41
C ALA A 88 -4.30 8.39 -3.78
N ARG A 89 -3.91 9.59 -3.34
CA ARG A 89 -4.85 10.58 -2.78
C ARG A 89 -5.88 11.05 -3.81
N ASP A 90 -5.44 11.35 -5.03
CA ASP A 90 -6.30 11.81 -6.12
C ASP A 90 -7.37 10.77 -6.44
N LEU A 91 -7.00 9.49 -6.45
CA LEU A 91 -7.96 8.40 -6.69
C LEU A 91 -8.92 8.17 -5.51
N LEU A 92 -8.49 8.40 -4.26
CA LEU A 92 -9.43 8.39 -3.13
C LEU A 92 -10.51 9.50 -3.27
N ASP A 93 -10.14 10.66 -3.80
CA ASP A 93 -11.11 11.73 -4.07
C ASP A 93 -11.97 11.44 -5.32
N THR A 94 -11.35 11.00 -6.41
CA THR A 94 -11.97 11.00 -7.75
C THR A 94 -12.52 9.66 -8.23
N ALA A 95 -12.02 8.52 -7.73
CA ALA A 95 -12.41 7.22 -8.24
C ALA A 95 -13.91 6.96 -8.02
N THR A 96 -14.59 6.51 -9.07
CA THR A 96 -16.00 6.11 -9.00
C THR A 96 -16.21 4.60 -9.00
N SER A 97 -15.15 3.82 -9.29
CA SER A 97 -15.18 2.36 -9.25
C SER A 97 -13.79 1.76 -9.00
N PHE A 98 -13.77 0.50 -8.57
CA PHE A 98 -12.56 -0.31 -8.48
C PHE A 98 -11.82 -0.39 -9.83
N ASP A 99 -12.53 -0.62 -10.94
CA ASP A 99 -11.91 -0.76 -12.26
C ASP A 99 -11.27 0.54 -12.76
N MET A 100 -11.91 1.69 -12.51
CA MET A 100 -11.33 3.00 -12.80
C MET A 100 -10.02 3.18 -12.03
N ALA A 101 -10.03 2.92 -10.73
CA ALA A 101 -8.85 3.05 -9.88
C ALA A 101 -7.75 2.07 -10.29
N SER A 102 -8.09 0.80 -10.53
CA SER A 102 -7.15 -0.25 -10.97
C SER A 102 -6.49 0.11 -12.30
N ASN A 103 -7.27 0.61 -13.27
CA ASN A 103 -6.76 1.04 -14.57
C ASN A 103 -5.83 2.25 -14.44
N ALA A 104 -6.20 3.27 -13.65
CA ALA A 104 -5.35 4.44 -13.40
C ALA A 104 -4.06 4.06 -12.67
N LEU A 105 -4.15 3.30 -11.58
CA LEU A 105 -3.01 2.80 -10.82
C LEU A 105 -2.11 1.88 -11.63
N SER A 106 -2.58 1.28 -12.73
CA SER A 106 -1.76 0.43 -13.60
C SER A 106 -1.05 1.20 -14.72
N LYS A 107 -1.62 2.33 -15.18
CA LYS A 107 -1.19 3.02 -16.40
C LYS A 107 -0.54 4.38 -16.17
N THR A 108 -0.92 5.11 -15.12
CA THR A 108 -0.37 6.44 -14.85
C THR A 108 1.12 6.35 -14.56
N LYS A 109 1.95 7.11 -15.29
CA LYS A 109 3.39 7.20 -15.01
C LYS A 109 3.61 7.72 -13.60
N ILE A 110 4.53 7.11 -12.86
CA ILE A 110 4.86 7.47 -11.48
C ILE A 110 6.37 7.68 -11.32
N LEU A 111 6.74 8.56 -10.39
CA LEU A 111 8.12 8.93 -10.11
C LEU A 111 8.95 7.79 -9.54
N ALA A 112 8.35 6.93 -8.71
CA ALA A 112 9.02 5.82 -8.05
C ALA A 112 8.22 4.52 -8.23
N PRO A 113 8.89 3.36 -8.31
CA PRO A 113 8.24 2.06 -8.21
C PRO A 113 7.52 1.89 -6.88
N CYS A 114 6.38 1.21 -6.88
CA CYS A 114 5.64 0.88 -5.66
C CYS A 114 4.78 -0.37 -5.85
N TYR A 115 4.14 -0.82 -4.78
CA TYR A 115 3.01 -1.73 -4.84
C TYR A 115 1.76 -0.98 -4.41
N TYR A 116 0.72 -0.95 -5.25
CA TYR A 116 -0.60 -0.52 -4.81
C TYR A 116 -1.44 -1.75 -4.48
N ILE A 117 -2.04 -1.76 -3.29
CA ILE A 117 -2.98 -2.80 -2.87
C ILE A 117 -4.36 -2.14 -2.86
N LEU A 118 -5.21 -2.58 -3.77
CA LEU A 118 -6.52 -2.01 -4.03
C LEU A 118 -7.59 -3.04 -3.69
N GLY A 119 -8.56 -2.63 -2.87
CA GLY A 119 -9.80 -3.37 -2.62
C GLY A 119 -11.00 -2.62 -3.18
N GLY A 120 -11.99 -3.35 -3.67
CA GLY A 120 -13.27 -2.80 -4.14
C GLY A 120 -14.43 -3.08 -3.19
N ASN A 121 -15.65 -2.87 -3.67
CA ASN A 121 -16.88 -3.06 -2.91
C ASN A 121 -17.64 -4.36 -3.27
N SER A 122 -17.12 -5.15 -4.20
CA SER A 122 -17.74 -6.37 -4.70
C SER A 122 -16.83 -7.58 -4.52
N SER A 123 -17.44 -8.77 -4.43
CA SER A 123 -16.72 -10.05 -4.31
C SER A 123 -15.66 -10.22 -5.42
N GLY A 124 -14.45 -10.63 -5.05
CA GLY A 124 -13.32 -10.79 -5.98
C GLY A 124 -12.55 -9.51 -6.31
N GLN A 125 -13.03 -8.33 -5.90
CA GLN A 125 -12.30 -7.07 -6.11
C GLN A 125 -11.19 -6.87 -5.07
N GLY A 126 -10.07 -7.54 -5.28
CA GLY A 126 -8.83 -7.31 -4.53
C GLY A 126 -7.63 -7.56 -5.43
N ILE A 127 -6.69 -6.62 -5.50
CA ILE A 127 -5.54 -6.71 -6.39
C ILE A 127 -4.29 -6.05 -5.79
N VAL A 128 -3.14 -6.68 -5.99
CA VAL A 128 -1.82 -6.06 -5.82
C VAL A 128 -1.30 -5.69 -7.21
N ILE A 129 -1.12 -4.40 -7.44
CA ILE A 129 -0.57 -3.83 -8.66
C ILE A 129 0.92 -3.55 -8.40
N THR A 130 1.79 -4.41 -8.93
CA THR A 130 3.24 -4.19 -8.85
C THR A 130 3.65 -3.19 -9.92
N ARG A 131 4.20 -2.04 -9.53
CA ARG A 131 4.53 -0.96 -10.46
C ARG A 131 6.03 -0.77 -10.65
N GLY A 132 6.44 -0.66 -11.91
CA GLY A 132 7.56 0.20 -12.28
C GLY A 132 7.07 1.62 -12.55
N ARG A 133 8.01 2.53 -12.82
CA ARG A 133 7.72 3.94 -13.08
C ARG A 133 6.73 4.14 -14.24
N THR A 134 6.87 3.36 -15.32
CA THR A 134 6.10 3.53 -16.56
C THR A 134 5.15 2.37 -16.88
N LYS A 135 5.18 1.27 -16.14
CA LYS A 135 4.37 0.07 -16.43
C LYS A 135 3.93 -0.68 -15.19
N SER A 136 2.83 -1.41 -15.32
CA SER A 136 2.41 -2.45 -14.38
C SER A 136 3.09 -3.78 -14.71
N LEU A 137 3.41 -4.55 -13.67
CA LEU A 137 4.08 -5.83 -13.71
C LEU A 137 3.23 -6.85 -12.97
N TYR A 138 3.05 -8.04 -13.55
CA TYR A 138 2.41 -9.23 -12.95
C TYR A 138 1.42 -8.91 -11.81
N PRO A 139 0.25 -8.33 -12.10
CA PRO A 139 -0.75 -8.10 -11.07
C PRO A 139 -1.15 -9.40 -10.37
N MET A 140 -1.33 -9.34 -9.05
CA MET A 140 -1.86 -10.46 -8.27
C MET A 140 -3.28 -10.10 -7.83
N SER A 141 -4.27 -10.68 -8.51
CA SER A 141 -5.68 -10.50 -8.15
C SER A 141 -6.14 -11.64 -7.23
N MET A 142 -7.13 -11.36 -6.38
CA MET A 142 -7.90 -12.40 -5.73
C MET A 142 -8.62 -13.23 -6.79
N ASP A 143 -8.46 -14.55 -6.72
CA ASP A 143 -9.09 -15.49 -7.64
C ASP A 143 -9.88 -16.52 -6.82
N GLN A 144 -11.18 -16.24 -6.68
CA GLN A 144 -12.08 -17.10 -5.91
C GLN A 144 -12.21 -18.51 -6.51
N ALA A 145 -12.06 -18.64 -7.84
CA ALA A 145 -12.16 -19.94 -8.51
C ALA A 145 -10.94 -20.83 -8.22
N LYS A 146 -9.79 -20.25 -7.86
CA LYS A 146 -8.57 -20.97 -7.47
C LYS A 146 -8.38 -21.07 -5.96
N GLY A 147 -9.40 -20.75 -5.16
CA GLY A 147 -9.32 -20.75 -3.69
C GLY A 147 -8.47 -19.59 -3.12
N GLY A 148 -8.10 -18.61 -3.94
CA GLY A 148 -7.39 -17.41 -3.51
C GLY A 148 -8.36 -16.40 -2.88
N TRP A 149 -8.55 -16.48 -1.57
CA TRP A 149 -9.46 -15.60 -0.82
C TRP A 149 -8.77 -14.35 -0.22
N TYR A 150 -7.45 -14.22 -0.41
CA TYR A 150 -6.69 -13.03 -0.05
C TYR A 150 -5.53 -12.79 -1.02
N VAL A 151 -5.01 -11.57 -1.01
CA VAL A 151 -3.70 -11.21 -1.56
C VAL A 151 -2.85 -10.62 -0.43
N LEU A 152 -1.55 -10.92 -0.44
CA LEU A 152 -0.62 -10.43 0.59
C LEU A 152 0.63 -9.89 -0.08
N GLN A 153 0.95 -8.64 0.23
CA GLN A 153 2.11 -7.94 -0.32
C GLN A 153 2.90 -7.30 0.82
N THR A 154 4.23 -7.49 0.80
CA THR A 154 5.18 -6.78 1.65
C THR A 154 5.98 -5.81 0.78
N ASN A 155 7.31 -5.91 0.72
CA ASN A 155 8.19 -5.00 -0.01
C ASN A 155 9.02 -5.71 -1.11
N TYR A 156 8.62 -6.92 -1.49
CA TYR A 156 9.31 -7.75 -2.49
C TYR A 156 8.35 -8.24 -3.56
N ASP A 157 8.86 -8.41 -4.79
CA ASP A 157 8.07 -8.93 -5.90
C ASP A 157 7.56 -10.34 -5.56
N HIS A 158 6.27 -10.59 -5.77
CA HIS A 158 5.65 -11.85 -5.34
C HIS A 158 6.18 -13.09 -6.06
N TRP A 159 6.72 -12.92 -7.27
CA TRP A 159 7.39 -13.98 -8.05
C TRP A 159 8.86 -14.20 -7.65
N LYS A 160 9.37 -13.47 -6.66
CA LYS A 160 10.71 -13.66 -6.09
C LYS A 160 10.63 -14.21 -4.68
N ALA A 161 11.70 -14.87 -4.24
CA ALA A 161 11.90 -15.21 -2.84
C ALA A 161 11.96 -13.92 -1.99
N PRO A 162 11.48 -13.95 -0.73
CA PRO A 162 11.66 -12.82 0.17
C PRO A 162 13.14 -12.70 0.55
N LEU A 163 13.56 -11.53 1.05
CA LEU A 163 14.90 -11.40 1.61
C LEU A 163 14.98 -12.20 2.91
N ILE A 164 16.04 -12.99 3.08
CA ILE A 164 16.23 -13.86 4.26
C ILE A 164 16.18 -13.05 5.56
N ILE A 165 16.68 -11.82 5.54
CA ILE A 165 16.74 -10.92 6.69
C ILE A 165 15.43 -10.15 6.97
N ASP A 166 14.43 -10.23 6.09
CA ASP A 166 13.12 -9.56 6.24
C ASP A 166 12.02 -10.39 5.55
N ASP A 167 11.80 -11.61 6.04
CA ASP A 167 10.68 -12.44 5.58
C ASP A 167 9.43 -12.27 6.45
N ARG A 168 8.68 -11.19 6.19
CA ARG A 168 7.33 -10.99 6.73
C ARG A 168 6.24 -11.69 5.91
N ARG A 169 6.55 -12.06 4.67
CA ARG A 169 5.56 -12.61 3.72
C ARG A 169 5.19 -14.03 4.09
N THR A 170 6.17 -14.88 4.38
CA THR A 170 5.93 -16.29 4.71
C THR A 170 5.13 -16.45 6.00
N PRO A 171 5.49 -15.80 7.13
CA PRO A 171 4.69 -15.88 8.36
C PRO A 171 3.31 -15.25 8.19
N GLY A 172 3.21 -14.11 7.49
CA GLY A 172 1.93 -13.46 7.21
C GLY A 172 0.98 -14.38 6.42
N LYS A 173 1.47 -15.08 5.39
CA LYS A 173 0.68 -16.08 4.65
C LYS A 173 0.26 -17.24 5.54
N ALA A 174 1.17 -17.79 6.34
CA ALA A 174 0.85 -18.88 7.26
C ALA A 174 -0.28 -18.48 8.25
N CYS A 175 -0.23 -17.25 8.79
CA CYS A 175 -1.29 -16.75 9.66
C CYS A 175 -2.61 -16.51 8.91
N MET A 176 -2.58 -16.01 7.67
CA MET A 176 -3.78 -15.91 6.83
C MET A 176 -4.39 -17.29 6.59
N ASP A 177 -3.58 -18.26 6.17
CA ASP A 177 -4.02 -19.63 5.89
C ASP A 177 -4.62 -20.30 7.14
N GLN A 178 -4.02 -20.07 8.32
CA GLN A 178 -4.54 -20.55 9.60
C GLN A 178 -5.83 -19.85 10.03
N MET A 179 -5.97 -18.54 9.77
CA MET A 179 -7.20 -17.80 10.05
C MET A 179 -8.37 -18.36 9.26
N THR A 180 -8.13 -18.75 7.99
CA THR A 180 -9.13 -19.17 7.00
C THR A 180 -10.14 -18.07 6.65
N GLN A 181 -10.90 -18.28 5.57
CA GLN A 181 -11.91 -17.32 5.12
C GLN A 181 -13.07 -17.14 6.12
N THR A 182 -13.40 -18.17 6.93
CA THR A 182 -14.56 -18.10 7.84
C THR A 182 -14.34 -17.19 9.04
N ASN A 183 -13.08 -16.94 9.42
CA ASN A 183 -12.73 -16.08 10.56
C ASN A 183 -12.20 -14.70 10.12
N VAL A 184 -12.36 -14.34 8.84
CA VAL A 184 -11.92 -13.03 8.34
C VAL A 184 -12.76 -11.92 8.99
N GLY A 185 -12.09 -10.95 9.58
CA GLY A 185 -12.70 -9.83 10.30
C GLY A 185 -11.63 -8.96 10.95
N PHE A 186 -12.04 -7.88 11.62
CA PHE A 186 -11.09 -6.96 12.26
C PHE A 186 -10.16 -7.68 13.24
N GLU A 187 -10.70 -8.54 14.10
CA GLU A 187 -9.91 -9.30 15.07
C GLU A 187 -8.92 -10.26 14.40
N GLY A 188 -9.38 -11.08 13.46
CA GLY A 188 -8.53 -12.03 12.75
C GLY A 188 -7.39 -11.34 11.99
N LEU A 189 -7.70 -10.26 11.26
CA LEU A 189 -6.68 -9.47 10.56
C LEU A 189 -5.73 -8.76 11.52
N TYR A 190 -6.23 -8.25 12.64
CA TYR A 190 -5.39 -7.63 13.67
C TYR A 190 -4.40 -8.64 14.27
N ASN A 191 -4.83 -9.89 14.50
CA ASN A 191 -3.96 -10.97 14.97
C ASN A 191 -2.87 -11.34 13.96
N VAL A 192 -3.23 -11.43 12.67
CA VAL A 192 -2.24 -11.64 11.59
C VAL A 192 -1.20 -10.50 11.60
N LEU A 193 -1.67 -9.25 11.65
CA LEU A 193 -0.80 -8.06 11.62
C LEU A 193 0.03 -7.88 12.91
N SER A 194 -0.39 -8.47 14.02
CA SER A 194 0.31 -8.42 15.31
C SER A 194 1.32 -9.56 15.52
N THR A 195 1.36 -10.54 14.61
CA THR A 195 2.29 -11.68 14.70
C THR A 195 3.70 -11.26 14.31
N ILE A 196 4.72 -11.64 15.08
CA ILE A 196 6.13 -11.40 14.72
C ILE A 196 6.53 -12.40 13.60
N PRO A 197 7.21 -11.96 12.52
CA PRO A 197 7.80 -10.64 12.29
C PRO A 197 6.92 -9.64 11.52
N VAL A 198 5.66 -9.98 11.20
CA VAL A 198 4.72 -9.06 10.52
C VAL A 198 4.64 -7.74 11.29
N LEU A 199 4.39 -7.82 12.60
CA LEU A 199 4.72 -6.76 13.55
C LEU A 199 6.20 -6.82 13.91
N ASN A 200 6.87 -5.69 13.81
CA ASN A 200 8.28 -5.53 14.13
C ASN A 200 8.52 -4.19 14.86
N LYS A 201 9.74 -4.02 15.36
CA LYS A 201 10.18 -2.84 16.12
C LYS A 201 10.64 -1.72 15.20
#